data_AF-A0A351R731-F1
#
_entry.id   AF-A0A351R731-F1
#
_cell.length_a   1.000
_cell.length_b   1.000
_cell.length_c   1.000
_cell.angle_alpha   90.00
_cell.angle_beta   90.00
_cell.angle_gamma   90.00
#
_symmetry.space_group_name_H-M   'P 1'
#
loop_
_entity.id
_entity.type
_entity.pdbx_description
1 polymer ?
#
loop_
_entity_poly.entity_id
_entity_poly.type
_entity_poly.pdbx_seq_one_letter_code
_entity_poly.pdbx_strand_id
1 'polypeptide(L)'
;GLGKCTRINEFTTQNRGGKGVKCYKITEKSGNLIGVKSVVKDDELMLITTEGIIIRIRVNDTALLGRVTSGVKLIDLKSGVTVASIARVVEDKSLMPPEEEATEENETEGDPS
;
A
#
# COMPACT_ATOMS: atom_id res chain seq x y z
N GLY A 1 1.24 -13.97 -2.58
CA GLY A 1 0.53 -12.69 -2.47
C GLY A 1 0.09 -12.39 -1.04
N LEU A 2 0.93 -12.68 -0.05
CA LEU A 2 0.73 -12.21 1.33
C LEU A 2 1.47 -10.89 1.51
N GLY A 3 0.95 -10.01 2.36
CA GLY A 3 1.59 -8.75 2.70
C GLY A 3 0.96 -8.07 3.91
N LYS A 4 1.62 -7.01 4.37
CA LYS A 4 1.20 -6.20 5.53
C LYS A 4 1.88 -4.83 5.51
N CYS A 5 1.27 -3.89 6.21
CA CYS A 5 1.94 -2.67 6.65
C CYS A 5 2.43 -2.85 8.09
N THR A 6 3.56 -2.22 8.41
CA THR A 6 4.09 -2.17 9.77
C THR A 6 4.50 -0.73 10.05
N ARG A 7 4.20 -0.23 11.25
CA ARG A 7 4.59 1.13 11.61
C ARG A 7 6.11 1.25 11.63
N ILE A 8 6.62 2.37 11.12
CA ILE A 8 8.07 2.62 11.06
C ILE A 8 8.71 2.61 12.44
N ASN A 9 7.98 3.04 13.48
CA ASN A 9 8.45 3.07 14.86
C ASN A 9 8.67 1.69 15.49
N GLU A 10 8.21 0.60 14.87
CA GLU A 10 8.55 -0.75 15.33
C GLU A 10 10.00 -1.14 14.98
N PHE A 11 10.60 -0.45 14.01
CA PHE A 11 11.99 -0.64 13.62
C PHE A 11 12.88 0.28 14.45
N THR A 12 13.61 -0.30 15.40
CA THR A 12 14.61 0.43 16.16
C THR A 12 15.82 0.73 15.28
N THR A 13 16.40 1.91 15.43
CA THR A 13 17.65 2.29 14.77
C THR A 13 18.75 1.30 15.14
N GLN A 14 19.51 0.83 14.15
CA GLN A 14 20.62 -0.10 14.34
C GLN A 14 21.90 0.50 13.74
N ASN A 15 23.05 0.13 14.30
CA ASN A 15 24.34 0.48 13.72
C ASN A 15 24.57 -0.25 12.40
N ARG A 16 25.33 0.38 11.50
CA ARG A 16 25.71 -0.21 10.21
C ARG A 16 26.59 -1.45 10.42
N GLY A 17 26.39 -2.48 9.59
CA GLY A 17 27.21 -3.70 9.60
C GLY A 17 26.67 -4.84 10.47
N GLY A 18 25.54 -4.65 11.16
CA GLY A 18 24.83 -5.72 11.86
C GLY A 18 23.99 -6.60 10.94
N LYS A 19 23.42 -7.69 11.49
CA LYS A 19 22.49 -8.59 10.78
C LYS A 19 21.09 -7.99 10.55
N GLY A 20 20.83 -6.81 11.12
CA GLY A 20 19.51 -6.17 11.12
C GLY A 20 18.52 -6.83 12.08
N VAL A 21 17.25 -6.43 11.98
CA VAL A 21 16.14 -6.95 12.79
C VAL A 21 15.12 -7.64 11.89
N LYS A 22 14.45 -8.68 12.41
CA LYS A 22 13.44 -9.43 11.65
C LYS A 22 12.26 -8.51 11.28
N CYS A 23 11.97 -8.43 9.99
CA CYS A 23 10.92 -7.58 9.40
C CYS A 23 9.63 -8.35 9.05
N TYR A 24 9.76 -9.65 8.80
CA TYR A 24 8.69 -10.50 8.31
C TYR A 24 8.91 -11.95 8.75
N LYS A 25 7.83 -12.69 9.01
CA LYS A 25 7.89 -14.13 9.25
C LYS A 25 7.68 -14.87 7.94
N ILE A 26 8.78 -15.33 7.34
CA ILE A 26 8.75 -16.21 6.16
C ILE A 26 8.28 -17.60 6.58
N THR A 27 7.37 -18.16 5.79
CA THR A 27 6.81 -19.51 5.90
C THR A 27 6.76 -20.11 4.50
N GLU A 28 6.60 -21.43 4.38
CA GLU A 28 6.40 -22.08 3.08
C GLU A 28 5.23 -21.46 2.30
N LYS A 29 4.13 -21.13 3.00
CA LYS A 29 2.94 -20.49 2.40
C LYS A 29 3.19 -19.06 1.93
N SER A 30 4.03 -18.29 2.63
CA SER A 30 4.30 -16.91 2.23
C SER A 30 5.26 -16.82 1.05
N GLY A 31 6.15 -17.80 0.93
CA GLY A 31 7.35 -17.67 0.10
C GLY A 31 8.27 -16.56 0.60
N ASN A 32 9.26 -16.24 -0.22
CA ASN A 32 10.25 -15.20 0.06
C ASN A 32 9.65 -13.79 -0.02
N LEU A 33 10.29 -12.86 0.69
CA LEU A 33 9.93 -11.45 0.63
C LEU A 33 10.38 -10.84 -0.71
N ILE A 34 9.43 -10.35 -1.50
CA ILE A 34 9.71 -9.80 -2.84
C ILE A 34 10.18 -8.35 -2.82
N GLY A 35 9.94 -7.62 -1.73
CA GLY A 35 10.18 -6.19 -1.66
C GLY A 35 9.47 -5.51 -0.50
N VAL A 36 9.90 -4.28 -0.23
CA VAL A 36 9.34 -3.38 0.78
C VAL A 36 9.30 -1.97 0.18
N LYS A 37 8.24 -1.22 0.47
CA LYS A 37 8.11 0.19 0.09
C LYS A 37 7.70 1.00 1.32
N SER A 38 8.28 2.20 1.46
CA SER A 38 7.77 3.18 2.41
C SER A 38 6.48 3.76 1.84
N VAL A 39 5.44 3.81 2.65
CA VAL A 39 4.10 4.25 2.25
C VAL A 39 3.45 5.09 3.35
N VAL A 40 2.57 5.99 2.93
CA VAL A 40 1.56 6.62 3.79
C VAL A 40 0.18 6.01 3.53
N LYS A 41 -0.82 6.31 4.36
CA LYS A 41 -2.14 5.65 4.29
C LYS A 41 -2.85 5.83 2.95
N ASP A 42 -2.68 7.00 2.34
CA ASP A 42 -3.36 7.38 1.11
C ASP A 42 -2.61 6.92 -0.15
N ASP A 43 -1.43 6.31 0.02
CA ASP A 43 -0.70 5.73 -1.10
C ASP A 43 -1.42 4.50 -1.65
N GLU A 44 -1.11 4.17 -2.89
CA GLU A 44 -1.50 2.93 -3.53
C GLU A 44 -0.27 2.14 -3.98
N LEU A 45 -0.44 0.82 -4.06
CA LEU A 45 0.58 -0.12 -4.51
C LEU A 45 0.09 -0.87 -5.74
N MET A 46 0.97 -1.01 -6.73
CA MET A 46 0.83 -1.96 -7.81
C MET A 46 1.58 -3.25 -7.49
N LEU A 47 0.87 -4.37 -7.58
CA LEU A 47 1.40 -5.73 -7.54
C LEU A 47 1.46 -6.25 -8.98
N ILE A 48 2.60 -6.78 -9.40
CA ILE A 48 2.78 -7.34 -10.75
C ILE A 48 3.09 -8.82 -10.59
N THR A 49 2.29 -9.68 -11.23
CA THR A 49 2.49 -11.13 -11.18
C THR A 49 3.47 -11.60 -12.24
N THR A 50 3.94 -12.85 -12.12
CA THR A 50 4.77 -13.52 -13.15
C THR A 50 4.07 -13.70 -14.49
N GLU A 51 2.74 -13.55 -14.55
CA GLU A 51 1.96 -13.62 -15.79
C GLU A 51 1.65 -12.24 -16.38
N GLY A 52 2.21 -11.16 -15.81
CA GLY A 52 1.98 -9.79 -16.28
C GLY A 52 0.65 -9.18 -15.82
N ILE A 53 -0.06 -9.81 -14.88
CA ILE A 53 -1.27 -9.23 -14.29
C ILE A 53 -0.86 -8.13 -13.31
N ILE A 54 -1.42 -6.93 -13.49
CA ILE A 54 -1.19 -5.78 -12.63
C ILE A 54 -2.43 -5.53 -11.77
N ILE A 55 -2.23 -5.44 -10.46
CA ILE A 55 -3.29 -5.23 -9.48
C ILE A 55 -2.94 -4.00 -8.66
N ARG A 56 -3.85 -3.02 -8.61
CA ARG A 56 -3.73 -1.81 -7.79
C ARG A 56 -4.49 -2.03 -6.49
N ILE A 57 -3.85 -1.74 -5.36
CA ILE A 57 -4.45 -1.82 -4.03
C ILE A 57 -4.19 -0.53 -3.25
N ARG A 58 -5.15 -0.12 -2.42
CA ARG A 58 -4.95 0.99 -1.47
C ARG A 58 -4.18 0.50 -0.25
N VAL A 59 -3.22 1.29 0.21
CA VAL A 59 -2.45 0.94 1.41
C VAL A 59 -3.35 0.83 2.63
N ASN A 60 -4.38 1.67 2.72
CA ASN A 60 -5.35 1.66 3.82
C ASN A 60 -6.17 0.36 3.92
N ASP A 61 -6.29 -0.40 2.83
CA ASP A 61 -7.00 -1.70 2.82
C ASP A 61 -6.10 -2.86 3.28
N THR A 62 -4.81 -2.60 3.50
CA THR A 62 -3.86 -3.62 3.95
C THR A 62 -3.80 -3.71 5.47
N ALA A 63 -3.53 -4.91 5.98
CA ALA A 63 -3.46 -5.13 7.42
C ALA A 63 -2.25 -4.42 8.03
N LEU A 64 -2.49 -3.58 9.04
CA LEU A 64 -1.46 -3.01 9.89
C LEU A 64 -1.09 -4.02 10.99
N LEU A 65 0.08 -4.61 10.88
CA LEU A 65 0.55 -5.69 11.75
C LEU A 65 2.00 -5.48 12.17
N GLY A 66 2.36 -6.10 13.29
CA GLY A 66 3.72 -6.03 13.81
C GLY A 66 4.77 -6.66 12.89
N ARG A 67 6.05 -6.38 13.16
CA ARG A 67 7.18 -6.88 12.36
C ARG A 67 7.17 -8.40 12.16
N VAL A 68 7.12 -9.19 13.23
CA VAL A 68 7.32 -10.65 13.16
C VAL A 68 6.02 -11.40 12.87
N THR A 69 5.34 -11.02 11.78
CA THR A 69 4.11 -11.66 11.30
C THR A 69 4.22 -11.97 9.80
N SER A 70 3.37 -12.86 9.30
CA SER A 70 3.34 -13.27 7.89
C SER A 70 2.29 -12.51 7.08
N GLY A 71 1.69 -11.45 7.65
CA GLY A 71 0.68 -10.65 6.96
C GLY A 71 -0.61 -11.39 6.63
N VAL A 72 -1.38 -10.79 5.72
CA VAL A 72 -2.66 -11.29 5.22
C VAL A 72 -2.61 -11.45 3.71
N LYS A 73 -3.60 -12.13 3.14
CA LYS A 73 -3.75 -12.27 1.69
C LYS A 73 -4.13 -10.93 1.08
N LEU A 74 -3.26 -10.41 0.20
CA LEU A 74 -3.55 -9.21 -0.58
C LEU A 74 -4.29 -9.57 -1.87
N ILE A 75 -3.92 -10.69 -2.48
CA ILE A 75 -4.47 -11.15 -3.76
C ILE A 75 -4.56 -12.67 -3.82
N ASP A 76 -5.53 -13.14 -4.61
CA ASP A 76 -5.72 -14.53 -4.96
C ASP A 76 -4.88 -14.86 -6.18
N LEU A 77 -3.88 -15.73 -5.99
CA LEU A 77 -3.00 -16.19 -7.06
C LEU A 77 -3.43 -17.58 -7.52
N LYS A 78 -3.42 -17.80 -8.83
CA LYS A 78 -3.56 -19.13 -9.41
C LYS A 78 -2.36 -19.99 -9.02
N SER A 79 -2.53 -21.31 -9.09
CA SER A 79 -1.43 -22.25 -8.86
C SER A 79 -0.26 -21.96 -9.83
N GLY A 80 0.96 -21.95 -9.31
CA GLY A 80 2.18 -21.64 -10.09
C GLY A 80 2.44 -20.16 -10.34
N VAL A 81 1.49 -19.26 -10.03
CA VAL A 81 1.65 -17.82 -10.23
C VAL A 81 2.15 -17.15 -8.94
N THR A 82 3.13 -16.27 -9.07
CA THR A 82 3.69 -15.52 -7.93
C THR A 82 3.70 -14.02 -8.22
N VAL A 83 3.94 -13.21 -7.18
CA VAL A 83 4.19 -11.77 -7.35
C VAL A 83 5.65 -11.61 -7.75
N ALA A 84 5.88 -11.00 -8.91
CA ALA A 84 7.21 -10.71 -9.43
C ALA A 84 7.77 -9.39 -8.86
N SER A 85 6.91 -8.36 -8.73
CA SER A 85 7.36 -7.05 -8.23
C SER A 85 6.25 -6.22 -7.59
N ILE A 86 6.66 -5.20 -6.83
CA ILE A 86 5.78 -4.17 -6.27
C ILE A 86 6.28 -2.76 -6.59
N ALA A 87 5.35 -1.86 -6.87
CA ALA A 87 5.61 -0.44 -7.09
C ALA A 87 4.64 0.40 -6.26
N ARG A 88 5.13 1.54 -5.74
CA ARG A 88 4.25 2.56 -5.16
C ARG A 88 3.77 3.46 -6.29
N VAL A 89 2.47 3.70 -6.33
CA VAL A 89 1.86 4.65 -7.26
C VAL A 89 2.20 6.06 -6.76
N VAL A 90 2.72 6.89 -7.65
CA VAL A 90 2.97 8.29 -7.36
C VAL A 90 2.04 9.08 -8.26
N GLU A 91 1.11 9.81 -7.66
CA GLU A 91 0.25 10.72 -8.39
C GLU A 91 1.04 11.96 -8.77
N ASP A 92 1.03 12.29 -10.06
CA ASP A 92 1.58 13.54 -10.55
C ASP A 92 0.46 14.57 -10.68
N LYS A 93 0.33 15.41 -9.66
CA LYS A 93 -0.69 16.47 -9.62
C LYS A 93 -0.51 17.51 -10.72
N SER A 94 0.65 17.59 -11.38
CA SER A 94 0.85 18.49 -12.52
C SER A 94 0.13 18.04 -13.78
N LEU A 95 -0.29 16.77 -13.85
CA LEU A 95 -1.02 16.18 -14.96
C LEU A 95 -2.54 16.21 -14.77
N MET A 96 -3.03 16.65 -13.60
CA MET A 96 -4.46 16.76 -13.33
C MET A 96 -4.96 18.16 -13.72
N PRO A 97 -6.12 18.28 -14.41
CA PRO A 97 -6.75 19.56 -14.62
C PRO A 97 -7.09 20.20 -13.26
N PRO A 98 -7.07 21.54 -13.14
CA PRO A 98 -7.43 22.21 -11.90
C PRO A 98 -8.83 21.78 -11.45
N GLU A 99 -8.97 21.47 -10.17
CA GLU A 99 -10.28 21.17 -9.57
C GLU A 99 -11.13 22.44 -9.64
N GLU A 100 -12.28 22.38 -10.33
CA GLU A 100 -13.28 23.44 -10.27
C GLU A 100 -13.84 23.47 -8.84
N GLU A 101 -13.53 24.53 -8.10
CA GLU A 101 -14.18 24.79 -6.81
C GLU A 101 -15.69 24.89 -7.07
N ALA A 102 -16.44 23.91 -6.54
CA ALA A 102 -17.89 24.00 -6.50
C ALA A 102 -18.27 25.20 -5.63
N THR A 103 -18.61 26.32 -6.26
CA THR A 103 -19.22 27.46 -5.58
C THR A 103 -20.57 27.01 -5.05
N GLU A 104 -20.69 26.84 -3.74
CA GLU A 104 -21.98 26.74 -3.06
C GLU A 104 -22.69 28.09 -3.22
N GLU A 105 -23.54 28.21 -4.25
CA GLU A 105 -24.55 29.25 -4.33
C GLU A 105 -25.63 28.94 -3.28
N ASN A 106 -25.53 29.58 -2.11
CA ASN A 106 -26.65 29.65 -1.17
C ASN A 106 -27.72 30.60 -1.75
N GLU A 107 -28.71 30.02 -2.44
CA GLU A 107 -30.00 30.68 -2.69
C GLU A 107 -30.75 30.80 -1.36
N THR A 108 -30.59 31.93 -0.66
CA THR A 108 -31.58 32.35 0.33
C THR A 108 -32.70 33.06 -0.43
N GLU A 109 -33.67 32.30 -0.93
CA GLU A 109 -34.95 32.85 -1.36
C GLU A 109 -35.58 33.60 -0.18
N GLY A 110 -36.00 34.84 -0.45
CA GLY A 110 -36.66 35.70 0.52
C GLY A 110 -38.06 35.20 0.86
N ASP A 111 -38.42 35.26 2.13
CA ASP A 111 -39.79 35.18 2.58
C ASP A 111 -40.28 36.59 2.99
N PRO A 112 -41.22 37.21 2.25
CA PRO A 112 -41.96 38.36 2.72
C PRO A 112 -43.31 37.87 3.27
N SER A 113 -43.47 37.89 4.60
CA SER A 113 -44.78 37.92 5.27
C SER A 113 -44.68 38.61 6.63
#